data_AF-A0A1F7Q696-F1
#
_entry.id   AF-A0A1F7Q696-F1
#
_cell.length_a   1.000
_cell.length_b   1.000
_cell.length_c   1.000
_cell.angle_alpha   90.00
_cell.angle_beta   90.00
_cell.angle_gamma   90.00
#
_symmetry.space_group_name_H-M   'P 1'
#
loop_
_entity.id
_entity.type
_entity.pdbx_description
1 polymer ?
#
loop_
_entity_poly.entity_id
_entity_poly.type
_entity_poly.pdbx_seq_one_letter_code
_entity_poly.pdbx_strand_id
1 'polypeptide(L)'
;INQIQNVIDLIKRDPTSRRIIVSGWNVGEIQELIKSHHHAPPSCHTVFQFMVIEGKLSCQLYQRSADTFLGVPFNIASYALLTAMVAQVTGLKPGEFVHTFGDAHLYLNHLDQVKLQLSRKPKRLPIMWINPKVKSIFDFTIDDFELRNYDPHPPIRAQIAV
;
A
#
# COMPACT_ATOMS: atom_id res chain seq x y z
N ILE A 1 10.33 11.09 15.02
CA ILE A 1 9.80 11.83 13.85
C ILE A 1 8.45 11.21 13.48
N ASN A 2 7.37 11.98 13.41
CA ASN A 2 6.06 11.46 12.98
C ASN A 2 5.81 11.83 11.50
N GLN A 3 6.31 11.01 10.59
CA GLN A 3 6.20 11.28 9.14
C GLN A 3 4.74 11.32 8.66
N ILE A 4 3.86 10.48 9.22
CA ILE A 4 2.45 10.40 8.83
C ILE A 4 1.70 11.69 9.19
N GLN A 5 1.87 12.20 10.42
CA GLN A 5 1.26 13.47 10.79
C GLN A 5 1.81 14.62 9.94
N ASN A 6 3.14 14.64 9.71
CA ASN A 6 3.78 15.67 8.90
C ASN A 6 3.22 15.72 7.47
N VAL A 7 2.98 14.57 6.82
CA VAL A 7 2.37 14.57 5.47
C VAL A 7 0.91 15.00 5.49
N ILE A 8 0.12 14.62 6.51
CA ILE A 8 -1.27 15.06 6.63
C ILE A 8 -1.35 16.58 6.79
N ASP A 9 -0.51 17.16 7.65
CA ASP A 9 -0.45 18.60 7.86
C ASP A 9 0.03 19.33 6.60
N LEU A 10 1.01 18.76 5.90
CA LEU A 10 1.53 19.33 4.67
C LEU A 10 0.48 19.29 3.55
N ILE A 11 -0.28 18.20 3.39
CA ILE A 11 -1.39 18.11 2.43
C ILE A 11 -2.42 19.20 2.69
N LYS A 12 -2.78 19.44 3.96
CA LYS A 12 -3.78 20.44 4.33
C LYS A 12 -3.28 21.88 4.15
N ARG A 13 -2.00 22.14 4.45
CA ARG A 13 -1.42 23.50 4.44
C ARG A 13 -0.86 23.91 3.07
N ASP A 14 -0.18 23.00 2.38
CA ASP A 14 0.44 23.20 1.06
C ASP A 14 0.27 21.94 0.20
N PRO A 15 -0.92 21.71 -0.36
CA PRO A 15 -1.21 20.53 -1.18
C PRO A 15 -0.37 20.46 -2.47
N THR A 16 0.24 21.57 -2.89
CA THR A 16 1.09 21.62 -4.08
C THR A 16 2.54 21.22 -3.82
N SER A 17 2.88 20.97 -2.55
CA SER A 17 4.22 20.59 -2.15
C SER A 17 4.69 19.32 -2.87
N ARG A 18 5.89 19.38 -3.42
CA ARG A 18 6.56 18.21 -4.05
C ARG A 18 7.34 17.37 -3.04
N ARG A 19 7.07 17.56 -1.73
CA ARG A 19 7.84 16.98 -0.61
C ARG A 19 6.95 16.21 0.37
N ILE A 20 5.75 15.82 -0.06
CA ILE A 20 4.81 15.04 0.74
C ILE A 20 5.23 13.57 0.69
N ILE A 21 6.30 13.23 1.42
CA ILE A 21 7.02 11.95 1.30
C ILE A 21 7.12 11.27 2.66
N VAL A 22 7.00 9.94 2.66
CA VAL A 22 7.27 9.07 3.81
C VAL A 22 8.31 8.03 3.40
N SER A 23 9.39 7.93 4.19
CA SER A 23 10.42 6.90 4.03
C SER A 23 10.27 5.81 5.08
N GLY A 24 10.16 4.56 4.64
CA GLY A 24 10.31 3.37 5.47
C GLY A 24 11.77 2.89 5.55
N TRP A 25 12.71 3.60 4.92
CA TRP A 25 14.11 3.23 4.84
C TRP A 25 14.97 4.07 5.79
N ASN A 26 15.33 3.49 6.93
CA ASN A 26 16.22 4.11 7.90
C ASN A 26 17.64 3.56 7.78
N VAL A 27 18.55 4.35 7.18
CA VAL A 27 19.95 3.98 7.00
C VAL A 27 20.67 3.76 8.33
N GLY A 28 20.30 4.49 9.38
CA GLY A 28 20.94 4.37 10.70
C GLY A 28 20.68 3.04 11.39
N GLU A 29 19.55 2.39 11.08
CA GLU A 29 19.11 1.14 11.72
C GLU A 29 19.25 -0.09 10.81
N ILE A 30 19.58 0.10 9.53
CA ILE A 30 19.49 -0.96 8.53
C ILE A 30 20.37 -2.18 8.85
N GLN A 31 21.58 -1.95 9.36
CA GLN A 31 22.51 -3.04 9.69
C GLN A 31 22.02 -3.85 10.88
N GLU A 32 21.30 -3.22 11.81
CA GLU A 32 20.69 -3.91 12.95
C GLU A 32 19.46 -4.72 12.50
N LEU A 33 18.60 -4.14 11.66
CA LEU A 33 17.42 -4.81 11.11
C LEU A 33 17.78 -6.04 10.26
N ILE A 34 18.93 -6.02 9.57
CA ILE A 34 19.40 -7.17 8.79
C ILE A 34 19.95 -8.29 9.70
N LYS A 35 20.66 -7.93 10.77
CA LYS A 35 21.34 -8.90 11.64
C LYS A 35 20.39 -9.57 12.65
N SER A 36 19.31 -8.90 13.03
CA SER A 36 18.38 -9.40 14.02
C SER A 36 17.37 -10.37 13.41
N HIS A 37 17.29 -11.59 13.95
CA HIS A 37 16.20 -12.53 13.63
C HIS A 37 14.89 -12.22 14.38
N HIS A 38 14.90 -11.24 15.28
CA HIS A 38 13.73 -10.82 16.07
C HIS A 38 13.09 -9.53 15.56
N HIS A 39 13.76 -8.81 14.64
CA HIS A 39 13.25 -7.56 14.08
C HIS A 39 12.71 -7.82 12.68
N ALA A 40 11.72 -7.01 12.26
CA ALA A 40 11.25 -7.06 10.89
C ALA A 40 12.41 -6.72 9.93
N PRO A 41 12.52 -7.41 8.79
CA PRO A 41 13.55 -7.09 7.79
C PRO A 41 13.38 -5.64 7.29
N PRO A 42 14.43 -5.04 6.70
CA PRO A 42 14.35 -3.70 6.13
C PRO A 42 13.12 -3.56 5.22
N SER A 43 12.40 -2.44 5.29
CA SER A 43 11.14 -2.27 4.57
C SER A 43 11.27 -2.60 3.08
N CYS A 44 10.40 -3.47 2.57
CA CYS A 44 10.25 -3.70 1.14
C CYS A 44 9.63 -2.46 0.47
N HIS A 45 8.68 -1.79 1.14
CA HIS A 45 8.02 -0.58 0.67
C HIS A 45 8.86 0.62 1.14
N THR A 46 9.84 1.00 0.32
CA THR A 46 10.97 1.83 0.74
C THR A 46 10.56 3.29 0.95
N VAL A 47 9.84 3.89 0.00
CA VAL A 47 9.42 5.29 0.05
C VAL A 47 8.11 5.45 -0.71
N PHE A 48 7.22 6.28 -0.20
CA PHE A 48 6.01 6.68 -0.92
C PHE A 48 5.79 8.18 -0.85
N GLN A 49 5.22 8.72 -1.93
CA GLN A 49 4.96 10.14 -2.12
C GLN A 49 3.49 10.36 -2.44
N PHE A 50 2.89 11.36 -1.81
CA PHE A 50 1.56 11.83 -2.17
C PHE A 50 1.61 13.04 -3.10
N MET A 51 0.58 13.19 -3.91
CA MET A 51 0.39 14.31 -4.82
C MET A 51 -1.07 14.70 -4.86
N VAL A 52 -1.36 16.00 -4.81
CA VAL A 52 -2.73 16.52 -4.93
C VAL A 52 -2.90 17.20 -6.28
N ILE A 53 -3.86 16.74 -7.08
CA ILE A 53 -4.23 17.34 -8.37
C ILE A 53 -5.77 17.40 -8.43
N GLU A 54 -6.32 18.58 -8.73
CA GLU A 54 -7.78 18.75 -8.93
C GLU A 54 -8.64 18.18 -7.79
N GLY A 55 -8.22 18.37 -6.55
CA GLY A 55 -8.94 17.86 -5.36
C GLY A 55 -8.85 16.34 -5.17
N LYS A 56 -7.98 15.65 -5.91
CA LYS A 56 -7.68 14.23 -5.77
C LYS A 56 -6.29 14.00 -5.20
N LEU A 57 -6.17 13.06 -4.27
CA LEU A 57 -4.91 12.63 -3.68
C LEU A 57 -4.45 11.32 -4.36
N SER A 58 -3.34 11.38 -5.07
CA SER A 58 -2.64 10.22 -5.63
C SER A 58 -1.47 9.81 -4.73
N CYS A 59 -1.05 8.56 -4.81
CA CYS A 59 0.09 8.01 -4.09
C CYS A 59 0.99 7.23 -5.04
N GLN A 60 2.29 7.53 -5.03
CA GLN A 60 3.32 6.73 -5.69
C GLN A 60 4.10 5.97 -4.62
N LEU A 61 4.28 4.67 -4.82
CA LEU A 61 5.11 3.81 -3.96
C LEU A 61 6.30 3.27 -4.77
N TYR A 62 7.50 3.37 -4.20
CA TYR A 62 8.65 2.57 -4.63
C TYR A 62 8.88 1.38 -3.68
N GLN A 63 8.81 0.17 -4.23
CA GLN A 63 9.06 -1.09 -3.54
C GLN A 63 10.36 -1.74 -4.05
N ARG A 64 11.38 -1.85 -3.20
CA ARG A 64 12.71 -2.37 -3.59
C ARG A 64 12.71 -3.85 -3.99
N SER A 65 11.79 -4.63 -3.45
CA SER A 65 11.74 -6.09 -3.58
C SER A 65 10.27 -6.52 -3.51
N ALA A 66 9.81 -7.16 -4.58
CA ALA A 66 8.40 -7.38 -4.86
C ALA A 66 8.15 -8.83 -5.29
N ASP A 67 7.75 -9.66 -4.32
CA ASP A 67 7.13 -10.96 -4.58
C ASP A 67 5.80 -10.71 -5.29
N THR A 68 5.78 -10.98 -6.59
CA THR A 68 4.64 -10.69 -7.46
C THR A 68 3.40 -11.55 -7.18
N PHE A 69 3.56 -12.71 -6.53
CA PHE A 69 2.45 -13.63 -6.29
C PHE A 69 1.81 -13.41 -4.91
N LEU A 70 2.61 -13.31 -3.85
CA LEU A 70 2.08 -13.10 -2.50
C LEU A 70 2.11 -11.62 -2.11
N GLY A 71 3.28 -10.97 -2.11
CA GLY A 71 3.46 -9.63 -1.55
C GLY A 71 2.69 -8.55 -2.31
N VAL A 72 2.88 -8.46 -3.64
CA VAL A 72 2.35 -7.37 -4.47
C VAL A 72 0.83 -7.22 -4.36
N PRO A 73 0.00 -8.29 -4.43
CA PRO A 73 -1.44 -8.15 -4.21
C PRO A 73 -1.82 -7.48 -2.87
N PHE A 74 -1.15 -7.84 -1.77
CA PHE A 74 -1.36 -7.20 -0.47
C PHE A 74 -0.90 -5.75 -0.49
N ASN A 75 0.25 -5.47 -1.11
CA ASN A 75 0.80 -4.12 -1.20
C ASN A 75 -0.11 -3.18 -2.00
N ILE A 76 -0.70 -3.65 -3.09
CA ILE A 76 -1.67 -2.88 -3.89
C ILE A 76 -2.88 -2.50 -3.02
N ALA A 77 -3.50 -3.49 -2.37
CA ALA A 77 -4.67 -3.23 -1.52
C ALA A 77 -4.35 -2.30 -0.35
N SER A 78 -3.22 -2.52 0.32
CA SER A 78 -2.77 -1.74 1.48
C SER A 78 -2.54 -0.27 1.14
N TYR A 79 -1.78 0.03 0.09
CA TYR A 79 -1.47 1.42 -0.27
C TYR A 79 -2.63 2.12 -1.00
N ALA A 80 -3.47 1.39 -1.73
CA ALA A 80 -4.72 1.94 -2.25
C ALA A 80 -5.66 2.36 -1.10
N LEU A 81 -5.79 1.52 -0.07
CA LEU A 81 -6.58 1.85 1.13
C LEU A 81 -5.98 3.03 1.90
N LEU A 82 -4.66 3.03 2.14
CA LEU A 82 -3.98 4.15 2.78
C LEU A 82 -4.23 5.46 2.02
N THR A 83 -4.15 5.44 0.69
CA THR A 83 -4.42 6.61 -0.16
C THR A 83 -5.85 7.11 0.04
N ALA A 84 -6.83 6.20 0.08
CA ALA A 84 -8.23 6.55 0.32
C ALA A 84 -8.46 7.10 1.74
N MET A 85 -7.83 6.51 2.76
CA MET A 85 -7.90 6.98 4.15
C MET A 85 -7.31 8.38 4.29
N VAL A 86 -6.11 8.62 3.74
CA VAL A 86 -5.46 9.94 3.78
C VAL A 86 -6.28 10.96 3.00
N ALA A 87 -6.82 10.61 1.84
CA ALA A 87 -7.72 11.48 1.08
C ALA A 87 -8.93 11.89 1.94
N GLN A 88 -9.60 10.93 2.61
CA GLN A 88 -10.76 11.22 3.46
C GLN A 88 -10.44 12.20 4.59
N VAL A 89 -9.37 11.96 5.36
CA VAL A 89 -9.04 12.81 6.54
C VAL A 89 -8.43 14.16 6.16
N THR A 90 -8.08 14.34 4.88
CA THR A 90 -7.63 15.61 4.30
C THR A 90 -8.71 16.31 3.47
N GLY A 91 -9.92 15.74 3.37
CA GLY A 91 -11.05 16.33 2.63
C GLY A 91 -10.90 16.22 1.11
N LEU A 92 -10.07 15.31 0.62
CA LEU A 92 -9.81 15.06 -0.79
C LEU A 92 -10.51 13.78 -1.26
N LYS A 93 -10.56 13.59 -2.58
CA LYS A 93 -10.99 12.32 -3.19
C LYS A 93 -9.76 11.43 -3.46
N PRO A 94 -9.88 10.10 -3.42
CA PRO A 94 -8.81 9.23 -3.89
C PRO A 94 -8.56 9.45 -5.39
N GLY A 95 -7.28 9.57 -5.75
CA GLY A 95 -6.77 9.65 -7.11
C GLY A 95 -6.19 8.32 -7.57
N GLU A 96 -4.98 8.37 -8.12
CA GLU A 96 -4.27 7.20 -8.63
C GLU A 96 -3.32 6.60 -7.59
N PHE A 97 -3.21 5.28 -7.60
CA PHE A 97 -2.11 4.58 -6.92
C PHE A 97 -1.12 4.07 -7.96
N VAL A 98 0.11 4.57 -7.92
CA VAL A 98 1.19 4.22 -8.84
C VAL A 98 2.22 3.38 -8.10
N HIS A 99 2.39 2.13 -8.51
CA HIS A 99 3.32 1.21 -7.87
C HIS A 99 4.56 0.97 -8.74
N THR A 100 5.72 1.36 -8.24
CA THR A 100 7.02 1.19 -8.89
C THR A 100 7.83 0.12 -8.18
N PHE A 101 8.41 -0.79 -8.94
CA PHE A 101 9.21 -1.90 -8.41
C PHE A 101 10.69 -1.71 -8.72
N GLY A 102 11.54 -2.12 -7.77
CA GLY A 102 12.95 -2.41 -8.00
C GLY A 102 13.09 -3.82 -8.56
N ASP A 103 13.35 -4.80 -7.68
CA ASP A 103 13.36 -6.23 -8.02
C ASP A 103 11.93 -6.80 -7.96
N ALA A 104 11.32 -7.04 -9.12
CA ALA A 104 10.07 -7.77 -9.25
C ALA A 104 10.36 -9.22 -9.62
N HIS A 105 9.96 -10.15 -8.75
CA HIS A 105 10.30 -11.57 -8.88
C HIS A 105 9.11 -12.49 -8.60
N LEU A 106 9.29 -13.74 -9.02
CA LEU A 106 8.39 -14.86 -8.76
C LEU A 106 9.20 -16.03 -8.20
N TYR A 107 8.77 -16.56 -7.05
CA TYR A 107 9.42 -17.74 -6.48
C TYR A 107 9.08 -19.01 -7.28
N LEU A 108 10.06 -19.89 -7.43
CA LEU A 108 9.93 -21.12 -8.22
C LEU A 108 8.85 -22.07 -7.67
N ASN A 109 8.61 -22.06 -6.36
CA ASN A 109 7.57 -22.87 -5.72
C ASN A 109 6.14 -22.31 -5.92
N HIS A 110 5.97 -21.19 -6.67
CA HIS A 110 4.67 -20.58 -6.98
C HIS A 110 4.26 -20.72 -8.45
N LEU A 111 5.05 -21.40 -9.29
CA LEU A 111 4.82 -21.44 -10.74
C LEU A 111 3.45 -22.02 -11.13
N ASP A 112 3.02 -23.10 -10.47
CA ASP A 112 1.74 -23.73 -10.80
C ASP A 112 0.54 -22.91 -10.30
N GLN A 113 0.70 -22.22 -9.17
CA GLN A 113 -0.28 -21.26 -8.65
C GLN A 113 -0.45 -20.07 -9.60
N VAL A 114 0.65 -19.53 -10.13
CA VAL A 114 0.61 -18.45 -11.12
C VAL A 114 -0.04 -18.91 -12.42
N LYS A 115 0.29 -20.10 -12.94
CA LYS A 115 -0.38 -20.66 -14.14
C LYS A 115 -1.90 -20.76 -13.93
N LEU A 116 -2.33 -21.22 -12.76
CA LEU A 116 -3.75 -21.27 -12.40
C LEU A 116 -4.38 -19.87 -12.28
N GLN A 117 -3.66 -18.89 -11.75
CA GLN A 117 -4.15 -17.51 -11.67
C GLN A 117 -4.31 -16.89 -13.07
N LEU A 118 -3.34 -17.09 -13.96
CA LEU A 118 -3.31 -16.56 -15.32
C LEU A 118 -4.36 -17.21 -16.24
N SER A 119 -4.84 -18.41 -15.92
CA SER A 119 -5.93 -19.06 -16.67
C SER A 119 -7.31 -18.46 -16.36
N ARG A 120 -7.44 -17.66 -15.29
CA ARG A 120 -8.71 -17.05 -14.86
C ARG A 120 -8.91 -15.69 -15.52
N LYS A 121 -10.11 -15.45 -16.03
CA LYS A 121 -10.51 -14.12 -16.51
C LYS A 121 -10.74 -13.18 -15.31
N PRO A 122 -10.19 -11.94 -15.31
CA PRO A 122 -10.49 -10.96 -14.28
C PRO A 122 -12.00 -10.68 -14.19
N LYS A 123 -12.51 -10.63 -12.95
CA LYS A 123 -13.88 -10.21 -12.65
C LYS A 123 -13.93 -8.71 -12.38
N ARG A 124 -15.13 -8.16 -12.18
CA ARG A 124 -15.32 -6.75 -11.80
C ARG A 124 -14.62 -6.47 -10.47
N LEU A 125 -13.97 -5.31 -10.37
CA LEU A 125 -13.35 -4.86 -9.13
C LEU A 125 -14.40 -4.57 -8.04
N PRO A 126 -14.08 -4.82 -6.75
CA PRO A 126 -14.94 -4.46 -5.64
C PRO A 126 -14.95 -2.94 -5.42
N ILE A 127 -15.79 -2.50 -4.49
CA ILE A 127 -15.84 -1.11 -4.01
C ILE A 127 -15.48 -1.11 -2.53
N MET A 128 -14.45 -0.35 -2.15
CA MET A 128 -14.14 -0.08 -0.75
C MET A 128 -15.02 1.07 -0.24
N TRP A 129 -15.89 0.78 0.71
CA TRP A 129 -16.59 1.81 1.48
C TRP A 129 -15.81 2.10 2.77
N ILE A 130 -15.68 3.38 3.12
CA ILE A 130 -14.96 3.87 4.30
C ILE A 130 -15.94 4.72 5.11
N ASN A 131 -15.98 4.52 6.43
CA ASN A 131 -16.86 5.27 7.32
C ASN A 131 -16.54 6.77 7.27
N PRO A 132 -17.46 7.63 6.78
CA PRO A 132 -17.20 9.05 6.59
C PRO A 132 -17.12 9.83 7.91
N LYS A 133 -17.50 9.22 9.05
CA LYS A 133 -17.44 9.86 10.38
C LYS A 133 -16.02 9.98 10.92
N VAL A 134 -15.10 9.11 10.48
CA VAL A 134 -13.70 9.15 10.94
C VAL A 134 -12.97 10.34 10.31
N LYS A 135 -12.32 11.16 11.14
CA LYS A 135 -11.64 12.41 10.74
C LYS A 135 -10.14 12.44 11.00
N SER A 136 -9.61 11.43 11.69
CA SER A 136 -8.19 11.25 11.97
C SER A 136 -7.71 9.95 11.34
N ILE A 137 -6.49 9.93 10.81
CA ILE A 137 -5.89 8.71 10.25
C ILE A 137 -5.69 7.63 11.33
N PHE A 138 -5.58 8.03 12.60
CA PHE A 138 -5.28 7.16 13.73
C PHE A 138 -6.53 6.57 14.40
N ASP A 139 -7.71 7.05 14.04
CA ASP A 139 -8.98 6.66 14.69
C ASP A 139 -9.71 5.55 13.91
N PHE A 140 -9.20 5.15 12.73
CA PHE A 140 -9.79 4.07 11.95
C PHE A 140 -9.66 2.73 12.67
N THR A 141 -10.77 2.00 12.70
CA THR A 141 -10.88 0.62 13.17
C THR A 141 -11.30 -0.30 12.03
N ILE A 142 -11.25 -1.62 12.24
CA ILE A 142 -11.66 -2.58 11.19
C ILE A 142 -13.12 -2.41 10.77
N ASP A 143 -13.99 -1.98 11.70
CA ASP A 143 -15.42 -1.79 11.48
C ASP A 143 -15.73 -0.55 10.61
N ASP A 144 -14.74 0.30 10.35
CA ASP A 144 -14.87 1.48 9.50
C ASP A 144 -14.71 1.17 8.00
N PHE A 145 -14.54 -0.10 7.64
CA PHE A 145 -14.31 -0.54 6.27
C PHE A 145 -15.29 -1.62 5.86
N GLU A 146 -15.83 -1.50 4.65
CA GLU A 146 -16.69 -2.53 4.06
C GLU A 146 -16.30 -2.75 2.60
N LEU A 147 -15.90 -3.98 2.27
CA LEU A 147 -15.57 -4.36 0.90
C LEU A 147 -16.83 -4.86 0.18
N ARG A 148 -17.43 -4.01 -0.63
CA ARG A 148 -18.68 -4.29 -1.34
C ARG A 148 -18.43 -4.91 -2.71
N ASN A 149 -19.35 -5.79 -3.12
CA ASN A 149 -19.33 -6.46 -4.43
C ASN A 149 -18.03 -7.24 -4.72
N TYR A 150 -17.38 -7.79 -3.69
CA TYR A 150 -16.21 -8.62 -3.85
C TYR A 150 -16.61 -10.06 -4.18
N ASP A 151 -16.58 -10.38 -5.48
CA ASP A 151 -16.78 -11.73 -6.01
C ASP A 151 -15.48 -12.24 -6.64
N PRO A 152 -14.51 -12.75 -5.85
CA PRO A 152 -13.25 -13.27 -6.38
C PRO A 152 -13.41 -14.67 -6.98
N HIS A 153 -12.35 -15.16 -7.63
CA HIS A 153 -12.19 -16.60 -7.87
C HIS A 153 -11.79 -17.31 -6.56
N PRO A 154 -11.94 -18.65 -6.46
CA PRO A 154 -11.51 -19.40 -5.28
C PRO A 154 -10.05 -19.14 -4.90
N PRO A 155 -9.71 -19.09 -3.59
CA PRO A 155 -8.35 -18.77 -3.15
C PRO A 155 -7.32 -19.77 -3.70
N ILE A 156 -6.12 -19.28 -3.97
CA ILE A 156 -4.97 -20.09 -4.36
C ILE A 156 -3.99 -20.09 -3.18
N ARG A 157 -3.67 -21.28 -2.65
CA ARG A 157 -2.74 -21.41 -1.52
C ARG A 157 -1.30 -21.56 -2.03
N ALA A 158 -0.38 -20.83 -1.43
CA ALA A 158 1.06 -21.01 -1.64
C ALA A 158 1.83 -20.81 -0.32
N GLN A 159 3.01 -21.41 -0.23
CA GLN A 159 3.90 -21.27 0.92
C GLN A 159 4.78 -20.03 0.75
N ILE A 160 4.97 -19.27 1.83
CA ILE A 160 5.95 -18.19 1.86
C ILE A 160 7.35 -18.80 1.69
N ALA A 161 8.18 -18.22 0.83
CA ALA A 161 9.59 -18.57 0.74
C ALA A 161 10.31 -18.00 1.98
N VAL A 162 11.01 -18.87 2.71
CA VAL A 162 11.85 -18.50 3.85
C VAL A 162 13.27 -18.23 3.37
#